data_AF-A0A415KBX3-F1
#
_entry.id   AF-A0A415KBX3-F1
#
_cell.length_a   1.000
_cell.length_b   1.000
_cell.length_c   1.000
_cell.angle_alpha   90.00
_cell.angle_beta   90.00
_cell.angle_gamma   90.00
#
_symmetry.space_group_name_H-M   'P 1'
#
loop_
_entity.id
_entity.type
_entity.pdbx_description
1 polymer ?
#
loop_
_entity_poly.entity_id
_entity_poly.type
_entity_poly.pdbx_seq_one_letter_code
_entity_poly.pdbx_strand_id
1 'polypeptide(L)' 'MKAKVIIAQATAETVETLYGLVKKMVDTTAIKAYPSVDYQAVFFSADRYDLDFVKRVLADKCFSFKIEDAE' A
#
# COMPACT_ATOMS: atom_id res chain seq x y z
N MET A 1 1.75 -16.16 11.20
CA MET A 1 2.52 -15.48 10.13
C MET A 1 3.00 -14.17 10.74
N LYS A 2 4.25 -13.73 10.49
CA LYS A 2 4.64 -12.38 10.90
C LYS A 2 3.81 -11.37 10.11
N ALA A 3 3.40 -10.28 10.74
CA ALA A 3 2.70 -9.20 10.05
C ALA A 3 3.64 -8.62 8.98
N LYS A 4 3.08 -8.22 7.84
CA LYS A 4 3.85 -7.69 6.72
C LYS A 4 3.36 -6.31 6.35
N VAL A 5 4.30 -5.45 6.00
CA VAL A 5 4.03 -4.12 5.45
C VAL A 5 4.43 -4.07 3.99
N ILE A 6 3.65 -3.35 3.21
CA ILE A 6 3.91 -3.11 1.79
C ILE A 6 4.20 -1.62 1.65
N ILE A 7 5.35 -1.30 1.08
CA ILE A 7 5.77 0.07 0.83
C ILE A 7 5.69 0.31 -0.67
N ALA A 8 4.69 1.06 -1.09
CA ALA A 8 4.49 1.49 -2.47
C ALA A 8 5.27 2.77 -2.74
N GLN A 9 5.84 2.88 -3.93
CA GLN A 9 6.59 4.04 -4.43
C GLN A 9 5.85 4.63 -5.62
N ALA A 10 5.58 5.93 -5.55
CA ALA A 10 5.13 6.74 -6.66
C ALA A 10 6.26 7.64 -7.18
N THR A 11 5.99 8.27 -8.32
CA THR A 11 6.74 9.43 -8.84
C THR A 11 6.01 10.71 -8.46
N ALA A 12 6.63 11.87 -8.70
CA ALA A 12 5.98 13.17 -8.52
C ALA A 12 4.65 13.30 -9.29
N GLU A 13 4.53 12.64 -10.44
CA GLU A 13 3.31 12.68 -11.28
C GLU A 13 2.20 11.75 -10.78
N THR A 14 2.55 10.71 -10.03
CA THR A 14 1.61 9.63 -9.63
C THR A 14 1.30 9.62 -8.14
N VAL A 15 1.95 10.49 -7.36
CA VAL A 15 1.78 10.57 -5.90
C VAL A 15 0.35 10.88 -5.48
N GLU A 16 -0.34 11.81 -6.16
CA GLU A 16 -1.73 12.15 -5.84
C GLU A 16 -2.66 10.94 -6.05
N THR A 17 -2.40 10.16 -7.09
CA THR A 17 -3.13 8.91 -7.37
C THR A 17 -2.87 7.87 -6.29
N LEU A 18 -1.61 7.73 -5.83
CA LEU A 18 -1.26 6.83 -4.73
C LEU A 18 -1.95 7.24 -3.43
N TYR A 19 -1.97 8.54 -3.10
CA TYR A 19 -2.59 9.02 -1.87
C TYR A 19 -4.12 8.94 -1.91
N GLY A 20 -4.72 9.19 -3.08
CA GLY A 20 -6.14 8.94 -3.33
C GLY A 20 -6.49 7.45 -3.16
N LEU A 21 -5.60 6.55 -3.60
CA LEU A 21 -5.75 5.12 -3.38
C LEU A 21 -5.69 4.76 -1.89
N VAL A 22 -4.72 5.31 -1.15
CA VAL A 22 -4.62 5.09 0.31
C VAL A 22 -5.91 5.50 1.00
N LYS A 23 -6.41 6.71 0.72
CA LYS A 23 -7.68 7.19 1.29
C LYS A 23 -8.83 6.23 0.97
N LYS A 24 -8.97 5.80 -0.28
CA LYS A 24 -10.00 4.85 -0.68
C LYS A 24 -9.87 3.51 0.06
N MET A 25 -8.65 3.00 0.23
CA MET A 25 -8.41 1.74 0.94
C MET A 25 -8.84 1.84 2.41
N VAL A 26 -8.49 2.93 3.09
CA VAL A 26 -8.88 3.18 4.48
C VAL A 26 -10.40 3.34 4.61
N ASP A 27 -11.05 4.00 3.65
CA ASP A 27 -12.50 4.26 3.70
C ASP A 27 -13.34 3.01 3.38
N THR A 28 -12.80 2.06 2.61
CA THR A 28 -13.57 0.93 2.05
C THR A 28 -13.18 -0.44 2.60
N THR A 29 -12.08 -0.53 3.33
CA THR A 29 -11.55 -1.79 3.86
C THR A 29 -11.07 -1.62 5.30
N ALA A 30 -10.80 -2.73 5.99
CA ALA A 30 -10.18 -2.71 7.32
C ALA A 30 -8.65 -2.55 7.26
N ILE A 31 -8.06 -2.45 6.05
CA ILE A 31 -6.62 -2.38 5.84
C ILE A 31 -6.14 -0.99 6.26
N LYS A 32 -5.24 -0.96 7.24
CA LYS A 32 -4.58 0.29 7.64
C LYS A 32 -3.57 0.68 6.57
N ALA A 33 -3.63 1.93 6.14
CA ALA A 33 -2.68 2.50 5.19
C ALA A 33 -2.49 4.00 5.43
N TYR A 34 -1.33 4.52 5.08
CA TYR A 34 -1.06 5.96 5.14
C TYR A 34 -0.05 6.42 4.08
N PRO A 35 -0.16 7.67 3.61
CA PRO A 35 0.91 8.34 2.87
C PRO A 35 2.18 8.43 3.71
N SER A 36 3.33 8.32 3.07
CA SER A 36 4.66 8.41 3.68
C SER A 36 5.50 9.47 2.95
N VAL A 37 6.67 9.76 3.50
CA VAL A 37 7.67 10.64 2.88
C VAL A 37 8.16 10.05 1.54
N ASP A 38 8.85 10.86 0.73
CA ASP A 38 9.50 10.43 -0.51
C ASP A 38 8.56 9.79 -1.55
N TYR A 39 7.33 10.31 -1.67
CA TYR A 39 6.30 9.82 -2.58
C TYR A 39 5.92 8.35 -2.33
N GLN A 40 5.95 7.91 -1.07
CA GLN A 40 5.61 6.54 -0.69
C GLN A 40 4.25 6.42 -0.01
N ALA A 41 3.75 5.20 0.07
CA ALA A 41 2.63 4.85 0.93
C ALA A 41 2.88 3.49 1.58
N VAL A 42 2.44 3.33 2.83
CA VAL A 42 2.57 2.10 3.59
C VAL A 42 1.21 1.46 3.77
N PHE A 43 1.12 0.14 3.55
CA PHE A 43 -0.08 -0.67 3.76
C PHE A 43 0.24 -1.83 4.71
N PHE A 44 -0.62 -2.04 5.71
CA PHE A 44 -0.46 -3.09 6.71
C PHE A 44 -1.33 -4.28 6.33
N SER A 45 -0.69 -5.40 5.97
CA SER A 45 -1.40 -6.66 5.74
C SER A 45 -1.45 -7.48 7.04
N ALA A 46 -2.65 -7.76 7.52
CA ALA A 46 -2.84 -8.58 8.72
C ALA A 46 -2.73 -10.08 8.41
N ASP A 47 -3.11 -10.47 7.18
CA ASP A 47 -3.03 -11.83 6.70
C ASP A 47 -2.61 -11.92 5.22
N ARG A 48 -2.63 -13.16 4.69
CA ARG A 48 -2.25 -13.44 3.30
C ARG A 48 -3.21 -12.83 2.27
N TYR A 49 -4.49 -12.68 2.61
CA TYR A 49 -5.51 -12.16 1.70
C TYR A 49 -5.38 -10.65 1.56
N ASP A 50 -5.13 -9.95 2.66
CA ASP A 50 -4.80 -8.52 2.63
C ASP A 50 -3.54 -8.29 1.79
N LEU A 51 -2.51 -9.09 2.02
CA LEU A 51 -1.24 -8.99 1.27
C LEU A 51 -1.46 -9.16 -0.23
N ASP A 52 -2.16 -10.22 -0.64
CA ASP A 52 -2.42 -10.49 -2.05
C ASP A 52 -3.36 -9.46 -2.68
N PHE A 53 -4.35 -8.96 -1.93
CA PHE A 53 -5.25 -7.92 -2.37
C PHE A 53 -4.49 -6.62 -2.65
N VAL A 54 -3.70 -6.12 -1.70
CA VAL A 54 -2.93 -4.88 -1.87
C VAL A 54 -1.93 -5.01 -3.02
N LYS A 55 -1.24 -6.15 -3.15
CA LYS A 55 -0.31 -6.40 -4.27
C LYS A 55 -1.01 -6.28 -5.63
N ARG A 56 -2.21 -6.87 -5.78
CA ARG A 56 -2.98 -6.78 -7.02
C ARG A 56 -3.39 -5.35 -7.31
N VAL A 57 -3.94 -4.64 -6.32
CA VAL A 57 -4.37 -3.24 -6.47
C VAL A 57 -3.22 -2.32 -6.90
N LEU A 58 -2.03 -2.51 -6.31
CA LEU A 58 -0.84 -1.73 -6.68
C LEU A 58 -0.31 -2.10 -8.06
N ALA A 59 -0.27 -3.38 -8.41
CA ALA A 59 0.16 -3.86 -9.72
C ALA A 59 -0.77 -3.39 -10.85
N ASP A 60 -2.08 -3.46 -10.65
CA ASP A 60 -3.09 -2.97 -11.60
C ASP A 60 -2.95 -1.47 -11.90
N LYS A 61 -2.40 -0.72 -10.93
CA LYS A 61 -2.12 0.72 -11.04
C LYS A 61 -0.67 1.04 -11.39
N CYS A 62 0.13 0.03 -11.73
CA CYS A 62 1.55 0.16 -12.10
C CYS A 62 2.43 0.85 -11.04
N PHE A 63 2.09 0.72 -9.76
CA PHE A 63 2.97 1.19 -8.68
C PHE A 63 4.04 0.14 -8.36
N SER A 64 5.28 0.60 -8.25
CA SER A 64 6.37 -0.20 -7.69
C SER A 64 6.17 -0.36 -6.18
N PHE A 65 6.50 -1.53 -5.62
CA PHE A 65 6.44 -1.74 -4.18
C PHE A 65 7.44 -2.79 -3.70
N LYS A 66 7.77 -2.71 -2.40
CA LYS A 66 8.51 -3.74 -1.66
C LYS A 66 7.70 -4.23 -0.46
N ILE A 67 8.05 -5.41 0.04
CA ILE A 67 7.39 -6.04 1.18
C ILE A 67 8.44 -6.20 2.28
N GLU A 68 8.11 -5.78 3.49
CA GLU A 68 8.95 -5.91 4.68
C GLU A 68 8.17 -6.63 5.79
N ASP A 69 8.89 -7.27 6.70
CA ASP A 69 8.29 -7.81 7.92
C ASP A 69 8.01 -6.63 8.88
N ALA A 70 6.80 -6.59 9.46
CA ALA A 70 6.51 -5.70 10.55
C ALA A 70 7.23 -6.24 11.80
N GLU A 71 8.11 -5.42 12.38
CA GLU A 71 8.82 -5.73 13.63
C GLU A 71 7.91 -5.65 14.85
#